data_AF-A0A3M6HV18-F1
#
_entry.id   AF-A0A3M6HV18-F1
#
_cell.length_a   1.000
_cell.length_b   1.000
_cell.length_c   1.000
_cell.angle_alpha   90.00
_cell.angle_beta   90.00
_cell.angle_gamma   90.00
#
_symmetry.space_group_name_H-M   'P 1'
#
loop_
_entity.id
_entity.type
_entity.pdbx_description
1 polymer ?
#
loop_
_entity_poly.entity_id
_entity_poly.type
_entity_poly.pdbx_seq_one_letter_code
_entity_poly.pdbx_strand_id
1 'polypeptide(L)' 'MGTLVGSWATVARMLDEVASVPGTQGVMLTFDDFVKGVEDFGEKIQPLMTSRKHIAQLKEVV' A
#
# COMPACT_ATOMS: atom_id res chain seq x y z
N MET A 1 -1.87 -10.80 13.72
CA MET A 1 -2.25 -9.93 12.60
C MET A 1 -1.70 -8.55 12.90
N GLY A 2 -0.79 -8.02 12.09
CA GLY A 2 -0.24 -6.68 12.30
C GLY A 2 -1.18 -5.65 11.70
N THR A 3 -1.93 -4.92 12.52
CA THR A 3 -2.83 -3.86 12.03
C THR A 3 -2.04 -2.58 11.84
N LEU A 4 -2.10 -1.99 10.64
CA LEU A 4 -1.49 -0.72 10.33
C LEU A 4 -2.55 0.38 10.40
N VAL A 5 -2.40 1.32 11.32
CA VAL A 5 -3.37 2.42 11.54
C VAL A 5 -2.65 3.75 11.49
N GLY A 6 -3.10 4.67 10.65
CA GLY A 6 -2.54 6.00 10.53
C GLY A 6 -3.02 6.72 9.28
N SER A 7 -2.44 7.88 9.01
CA SER A 7 -2.67 8.58 7.74
C SER A 7 -2.16 7.77 6.55
N TRP A 8 -2.58 8.13 5.33
CA TRP A 8 -2.12 7.50 4.09
C TRP A 8 -0.58 7.45 3.99
N ALA A 9 0.09 8.57 4.30
CA ALA A 9 1.54 8.66 4.31
C ALA A 9 2.18 7.81 5.41
N THR A 10 1.53 7.72 6.58
CA THR A 10 2.01 6.88 7.69
C THR A 10 1.95 5.41 7.29
N VAL A 11 0.84 4.96 6.70
CA VAL A 11 0.68 3.58 6.24
C VAL A 11 1.66 3.25 5.12
N ALA A 12 1.88 4.16 4.16
CA ALA A 12 2.88 3.98 3.10
C ALA A 12 4.30 3.76 3.68
N ARG A 13 4.70 4.59 4.65
CA ARG A 13 5.99 4.43 5.35
C ARG A 13 6.09 3.08 6.08
N MET A 14 5.04 2.70 6.82
CA MET A 14 5.03 1.41 7.53
C MET A 14 5.13 0.22 6.57
N LEU A 15 4.50 0.29 5.40
CA LEU A 15 4.62 -0.76 4.37
C LEU A 15 6.01 -0.80 3.73
N ASP A 16 6.67 0.34 3.53
CA ASP A 16 8.06 0.38 3.08
C ASP A 16 9.02 -0.22 4.13
N GLU A 17 8.75 -0.01 5.42
CA GLU A 17 9.50 -0.68 6.50
C GLU A 17 9.31 -2.20 6.44
N VAL A 18 8.10 -2.69 6.22
CA VAL A 18 7.83 -4.13 6.02
C VAL A 18 8.58 -4.69 4.81
N ALA A 19 8.64 -3.94 3.71
CA ALA A 19 9.36 -4.33 2.50
C ALA A 19 10.89 -4.42 2.73
N SER A 20 11.44 -3.77 3.76
CA SER A 20 12.86 -3.83 4.10
C SER A 20 13.25 -5.07 4.92
N VAL A 21 12.28 -5.83 5.44
CA VAL A 21 12.53 -7.02 6.26
C VAL A 21 13.13 -8.14 5.39
N PRO A 22 14.30 -8.73 5.76
CA PRO A 22 14.91 -9.80 4.99
C PRO A 22 13.97 -11.00 4.80
N GLY A 23 13.83 -11.45 3.55
CA GLY A 23 12.96 -12.57 3.18
C GLY A 23 11.51 -12.19 2.89
N THR A 24 11.09 -10.95 3.16
CA THR A 24 9.75 -10.46 2.78
C THR A 24 9.68 -10.21 1.28
N GLN A 25 8.73 -10.86 0.61
CA GLN A 25 8.50 -10.68 -0.84
C GLN A 25 7.20 -9.93 -1.16
N GLY A 26 6.31 -9.78 -0.17
CA GLY A 26 5.03 -9.14 -0.34
C GLY A 26 4.19 -9.19 0.93
N VAL A 27 3.01 -8.59 0.86
CA VAL A 27 2.04 -8.54 1.95
C VAL A 27 0.66 -8.93 1.42
N MET A 28 -0.11 -9.61 2.26
CA MET A 28 -1.54 -9.83 2.03
C MET A 28 -2.31 -8.80 2.85
N LEU A 29 -3.06 -7.93 2.18
CA LEU A 29 -3.79 -6.83 2.81
C LEU A 29 -5.27 -7.17 2.96
N THR A 30 -5.81 -6.84 4.13
CA THR A 30 -7.24 -6.78 4.38
C THR A 30 -7.57 -5.35 4.82
N PHE A 31 -8.76 -4.88 4.47
CA PHE A 31 -9.24 -3.55 4.84
C PHE A 31 -10.54 -3.70 5.64
N ASP A 32 -10.83 -2.71 6.48
CA ASP A 32 -12.09 -2.56 7.22
C ASP A 32 -13.29 -2.37 6.26
N ASP A 33 -13.10 -1.55 5.22
CA ASP A 33 -13.94 -1.51 4.03
C ASP A 33 -13.09 -1.93 2.82
N PHE A 34 -13.41 -3.06 2.20
CA PHE A 34 -12.57 -3.62 1.15
C PHE A 34 -12.57 -2.77 -0.13
N VAL A 35 -13.73 -2.32 -0.60
CA VAL A 35 -13.83 -1.60 -1.87
C VAL A 35 -13.17 -0.24 -1.74
N LYS A 36 -13.58 0.52 -0.70
CA LYS A 36 -13.00 1.83 -0.44
C LYS A 36 -11.51 1.74 -0.11
N GLY A 37 -11.12 0.73 0.67
CA GLY A 37 -9.73 0.52 1.08
C GLY A 37 -8.81 0.23 -0.09
N VAL A 38 -9.26 -0.54 -1.09
CA VAL A 38 -8.48 -0.79 -2.31
C VAL A 38 -8.33 0.47 -3.16
N GLU A 39 -9.39 1.25 -3.33
CA GLU A 39 -9.36 2.54 -4.04
C GLU A 39 -8.40 3.53 -3.36
N ASP A 40 -8.58 3.78 -2.05
CA ASP A 40 -7.71 4.66 -1.27
C ASP A 40 -6.26 4.18 -1.29
N PHE A 41 -6.03 2.87 -1.24
CA PHE A 41 -4.70 2.29 -1.33
C PHE A 41 -4.05 2.61 -2.68
N GLY A 42 -4.76 2.38 -3.79
CA GLY A 42 -4.26 2.64 -5.13
C GLY A 42 -3.99 4.13 -5.39
N GLU A 43 -4.85 5.02 -4.91
CA GLU A 43 -4.77 6.45 -5.20
C GLU A 43 -3.94 7.26 -4.22
N LYS A 44 -3.95 6.91 -2.92
CA LYS A 44 -3.40 7.76 -1.84
C LYS A 44 -2.20 7.14 -1.14
N ILE A 45 -2.13 5.82 -1.02
CA ILE A 45 -1.06 5.12 -0.27
C ILE A 45 0.05 4.64 -1.22
N GLN A 46 -0.29 3.82 -2.20
CA GLN A 46 0.66 3.19 -3.13
C GLN A 46 1.57 4.20 -3.85
N PRO A 47 1.10 5.40 -4.28
CA PRO A 47 1.98 6.39 -4.91
C PRO A 47 3.06 6.94 -3.99
N LEU A 48 2.88 6.85 -2.67
CA LEU A 48 3.83 7.31 -1.67
C LEU A 48 4.85 6.22 -1.26
N MET A 49 4.63 4.97 -1.67
CA MET A 49 5.50 3.84 -1.31
C MET A 49 6.73 3.76 -2.22
N THR A 50 7.91 3.80 -1.63
CA THR A 50 9.19 3.61 -2.33
C THR A 50 9.28 2.23 -2.96
N SER A 51 8.82 1.19 -2.25
CA SER A 51 8.77 -0.20 -2.71
C SER A 51 7.90 -0.41 -3.95
N ARG A 52 7.01 0.53 -4.30
CA ARG A 52 6.06 0.43 -5.42
C ARG A 52 6.33 1.42 -6.56
N LYS A 53 7.42 2.20 -6.50
CA LYS A 53 7.78 3.15 -7.57
C LYS A 53 7.99 2.53 -8.96
N HIS A 54 8.21 1.22 -9.03
CA HIS A 54 8.35 0.48 -10.29
C HIS A 54 7.02 0.25 -11.02
N ILE A 55 5.89 0.52 -10.36
CA ILE A 55 4.55 0.37 -10.94
C ILE A 55 4.22 1.65 -11.72
N ALA A 56 3.99 1.51 -13.03
CA ALA A 56 3.42 2.59 -13.83
C ALA A 56 1.98 2.85 -13.37
N GLN A 57 1.56 4.12 -13.29
CA GLN A 57 0.15 4.44 -13.03
C GLN A 57 -0.71 3.86 -14.17
N LEU A 58 -1.41 2.78 -13.86
CA LEU A 58 -2.45 2.23 -14.71
C LEU A 58 -3.61 3.23 -14.66
N LYS A 59 -3.80 3.98 -15.75
CA LYS A 59 -5.04 4.73 -15.96
C LYS A 59 -6.08 3.73 -16.43
N GLU A 60 -7.20 3.61 -15.72
CA GLU A 60 -8.35 2.89 -16.27
C GLU A 60 -8.75 3.55 -17.59
N VAL A 61 -8.73 2.77 -18.65
CA VAL A 61 -9.27 3.17 -19.95
C VAL A 61 -10.75 2.90 -19.86
N VAL A 62 -11.53 3.95 -19.59
CA VAL A 62 -13.00 3.93 -19.73
C VAL A 62 -13.36 4.02 -21.20
#